data_AF-A0A9W6LZE7-F1
#
_entry.id   AF-A0A9W6LZE7-F1
#
_cell.length_a   1.000
_cell.length_b   1.000
_cell.length_c   1.000
_cell.angle_alpha   90.00
_cell.angle_beta   90.00
_cell.angle_gamma   90.00
#
_symmetry.space_group_name_H-M   'P 1'
#
loop_
_entity.id
_entity.type
_entity.pdbx_description
1 polymer ?
#
loop_
_entity_poly.entity_id
_entity_poly.type
_entity_poly.pdbx_seq_one_letter_code
_entity_poly.pdbx_strand_id
1 'polypeptide(L)' 'MTEASFDPAQLRIVTPGVTPEEVAALTAVLTAAMAEHEEAARSARTTGDPDGWARSQRALRGPLDAGSGAWRSFSA' A
#
# COMPACT_ATOMS: atom_id res chain seq x y z
N MET A 1 -6.25 6.45 -19.66
CA MET A 1 -6.54 5.69 -18.43
C MET A 1 -6.47 6.70 -17.30
N THR A 2 -7.62 7.29 -16.97
CA THR A 2 -7.72 8.53 -16.18
C THR A 2 -7.35 8.28 -14.72
N GLU A 3 -6.52 9.15 -14.15
CA GLU A 3 -6.23 9.14 -12.72
C GLU A 3 -7.55 9.26 -11.94
N ALA A 4 -7.85 8.28 -11.11
CA ALA A 4 -8.97 8.36 -10.18
C ALA A 4 -8.55 9.31 -9.04
N SER A 5 -8.62 10.62 -9.30
CA SER A 5 -8.49 11.65 -8.28
C SER A 5 -9.72 11.59 -7.38
N PHE A 6 -9.48 11.57 -6.08
CA PHE A 6 -10.54 11.60 -5.08
C PHE A 6 -11.35 12.90 -5.13
N ASP A 7 -12.68 12.80 -5.24
CA ASP A 7 -13.62 13.93 -5.18
C ASP A 7 -14.27 14.03 -3.78
N PRO A 8 -14.02 15.09 -3.00
CA PRO A 8 -14.61 15.25 -1.66
C PRO A 8 -16.14 15.34 -1.67
N ALA A 9 -16.77 15.67 -2.80
CA ALA A 9 -18.24 15.68 -2.91
C ALA A 9 -18.87 14.28 -2.77
N GLN A 10 -18.07 13.22 -2.84
CA GLN A 10 -18.52 11.83 -2.66
C GLN A 10 -18.59 11.40 -1.18
N LEU A 11 -18.08 12.21 -0.25
CA LEU A 11 -18.12 11.89 1.18
C LEU A 11 -19.54 12.00 1.74
N ARG A 12 -20.00 10.95 2.42
CA ARG A 12 -21.28 10.94 3.13
C ARG A 12 -21.07 10.71 4.62
N ILE A 13 -21.39 11.71 5.42
CA ILE A 13 -21.38 11.63 6.89
C ILE A 13 -22.75 11.11 7.33
N VAL A 14 -22.77 9.90 7.87
CA VAL A 14 -23.99 9.23 8.35
C VAL A 14 -24.26 9.47 9.84
N THR A 15 -23.27 10.00 10.55
CA THR A 15 -23.39 10.32 11.98
C THR A 15 -24.30 11.52 12.17
N PRO A 16 -25.38 11.41 12.96
CA PRO A 16 -26.25 12.54 13.25
C PRO A 16 -25.58 13.54 14.19
N GLY A 17 -25.98 14.81 14.11
CA GLY A 17 -25.53 15.86 15.04
C GLY A 17 -24.12 16.39 14.83
N VAL A 18 -23.47 16.06 13.71
CA VAL A 18 -22.16 16.62 13.34
C VAL A 18 -22.31 18.07 12.92
N THR A 19 -21.49 18.94 13.51
CA THR A 19 -21.48 20.38 13.25
C THR A 19 -20.80 20.72 11.92
N PRO A 20 -21.11 21.85 11.27
CA PRO A 20 -20.45 22.27 10.04
C PRO A 20 -18.91 22.34 10.16
N GLU A 21 -18.41 22.79 11.31
CA GLU A 21 -16.98 22.87 11.61
C GLU A 21 -16.34 21.49 11.66
N GLU A 22 -17.00 20.51 12.27
CA GLU A 22 -16.52 19.12 12.29
C GLU A 22 -16.57 18.48 10.90
N VAL A 23 -17.60 18.78 10.09
CA VAL A 23 -17.66 18.33 8.68
C VAL A 23 -16.47 18.88 7.90
N ALA A 24 -16.15 20.18 8.07
CA ALA A 24 -15.02 20.81 7.42
C ALA A 24 -13.69 20.20 7.87
N ALA A 25 -13.50 20.00 9.17
CA ALA A 25 -12.30 19.38 9.73
C ALA A 25 -12.12 17.94 9.22
N LEU A 26 -13.17 17.12 9.25
CA LEU A 26 -13.14 15.74 8.77
C LEU A 26 -12.80 15.69 7.27
N THR A 27 -13.45 16.54 6.48
CA THR A 27 -13.20 16.61 5.03
C THR A 27 -11.75 16.98 4.76
N ALA A 28 -11.21 17.99 5.45
CA ALA A 28 -9.81 18.42 5.30
C ALA A 28 -8.80 17.34 5.69
N VAL A 29 -9.05 16.60 6.78
CA VAL A 29 -8.16 15.51 7.21
C VAL A 29 -8.18 14.35 6.22
N LEU A 30 -9.38 13.96 5.75
CA LEU A 30 -9.51 12.86 4.80
C LEU A 30 -8.89 13.22 3.44
N THR A 31 -9.14 14.43 2.92
CA THR A 31 -8.52 14.88 1.65
C THR A 31 -7.00 14.93 1.74
N ALA A 32 -6.45 15.42 2.86
CA ALA A 32 -5.00 15.42 3.08
C ALA A 32 -4.43 14.00 3.11
N ALA A 33 -5.04 13.10 3.88
CA ALA A 33 -4.58 11.70 3.98
C ALA A 33 -4.63 10.97 2.62
N MET A 34 -5.64 11.24 1.80
CA MET A 34 -5.74 10.64 0.45
C MET A 34 -4.71 11.23 -0.52
N ALA A 35 -4.46 12.53 -0.48
CA ALA A 35 -3.42 13.16 -1.29
C ALA A 35 -2.02 12.58 -0.96
N GLU A 36 -1.72 12.38 0.33
CA GLU A 36 -0.49 11.71 0.76
C GLU A 36 -0.40 10.27 0.25
N HIS A 37 -1.50 9.52 0.32
CA HIS A 37 -1.54 8.15 -0.21
C HIS A 37 -1.34 8.10 -1.73
N GLU A 38 -1.95 9.02 -2.48
CA GLU A 38 -1.75 9.14 -3.92
C GLU A 38 -0.29 9.50 -4.28
N GLU A 39 0.34 10.40 -3.51
CA GLU A 39 1.75 10.75 -3.65
C GLU A 39 2.67 9.55 -3.36
N ALA A 40 2.41 8.81 -2.28
CA ALA A 40 3.15 7.60 -1.95
C ALA A 40 3.02 6.54 -3.06
N ALA A 41 1.81 6.36 -3.59
CA ALA A 41 1.56 5.45 -4.70
C ALA A 41 2.25 5.90 -6.00
N ARG A 42 2.26 7.20 -6.32
CA ARG A 42 3.02 7.76 -7.44
C ARG A 42 4.52 7.57 -7.24
N SER A 43 5.03 7.84 -6.04
CA SER A 43 6.44 7.65 -5.70
C SER A 43 6.84 6.18 -5.87
N ALA A 44 6.07 5.23 -5.34
CA ALA A 44 6.33 3.80 -5.49
C ALA A 44 6.33 3.34 -6.97
N ARG A 45 5.47 3.91 -7.82
CA ARG A 45 5.49 3.65 -9.27
C ARG A 45 6.73 4.22 -9.95
N THR A 46 7.19 5.41 -9.54
CA THR A 46 8.37 6.08 -10.09
C THR A 46 9.66 5.36 -9.73
N THR A 47 9.77 4.77 -8.54
CA THR A 47 11.02 4.16 -8.11
C THR A 47 11.39 2.94 -8.93
N GLY A 48 10.46 2.26 -9.62
CA GLY A 48 10.68 1.20 -10.62
C GLY A 48 11.51 -0.02 -10.15
N ASP A 49 12.09 0.06 -8.97
CA ASP A 49 13.03 -0.89 -8.44
C ASP A 49 12.22 -2.07 -7.89
N PRO A 50 12.57 -3.29 -8.30
CA PRO A 50 11.95 -4.48 -7.76
C PRO A 50 12.16 -4.46 -6.25
N ASP A 51 11.07 -4.67 -5.51
CA ASP A 51 11.10 -4.75 -4.06
C ASP A 51 12.01 -5.88 -3.56
N GLY A 52 12.25 -5.93 -2.25
CA GLY A 52 13.11 -6.96 -1.65
C GLY A 52 12.64 -8.38 -1.97
N TRP A 53 11.34 -8.59 -2.15
CA TRP A 53 10.72 -9.86 -2.47
C TRP A 53 10.93 -10.28 -3.93
N ALA A 54 10.69 -9.38 -4.88
CA ALA A 54 10.95 -9.56 -6.30
C ALA A 54 12.45 -9.75 -6.58
N ARG A 55 13.32 -9.13 -5.78
CA ARG A 55 14.78 -9.34 -5.85
C ARG A 55 15.18 -10.72 -5.34
N SER A 56 14.66 -11.18 -4.19
CA SER A 56 14.97 -12.51 -3.66
C SER A 56 14.45 -13.64 -4.56
N GLN A 57 13.29 -13.46 -5.20
CA GLN A 57 12.71 -14.43 -6.14
C GLN A 57 13.64 -14.72 -7.34
N ARG A 58 14.45 -13.74 -7.78
CA ARG A 58 15.39 -13.95 -8.90
C ARG A 58 16.50 -14.94 -8.57
N ALA A 59 16.96 -14.99 -7.32
CA ALA A 59 17.96 -15.97 -6.88
C ALA A 59 17.42 -17.41 -6.94
N LEU A 60 16.09 -17.58 -6.87
CA LEU A 60 15.39 -18.87 -6.84
C LEU A 60 14.97 -19.38 -8.22
N ARG A 61 15.38 -18.76 -9.34
CA ARG A 61 14.99 -19.23 -10.69
C ARG A 61 15.65 -20.54 -11.11
N GLY A 62 16.64 -21.01 -10.37
CA GLY A 62 17.21 -22.34 -10.55
C GLY A 62 16.41 -23.38 -9.75
N PRO A 63 16.40 -24.65 -10.17
CA PRO A 63 15.92 -25.73 -9.33
C PRO A 63 16.60 -25.65 -7.95
N LEU A 64 15.81 -25.66 -6.89
CA LEU A 64 16.35 -25.79 -5.54
C LEU A 64 16.89 -27.20 -5.38
N ASP A 65 18.22 -27.32 -5.30
CA ASP A 65 18.85 -28.61 -5.14
C ASP A 65 18.69 -29.07 -3.70
N ALA A 66 17.75 -30.00 -3.48
CA ALA A 66 17.51 -30.59 -2.18
C ALA A 66 18.67 -31.57 -1.86
N GLY A 67 19.73 -31.05 -1.23
CA GLY A 67 20.81 -31.89 -0.73
C GLY A 67 20.27 -32.95 0.24
N SER A 68 20.76 -34.19 0.16
CA SER A 68 20.39 -35.26 1.08
C SER A 68 20.64 -34.82 2.53
N GLY A 69 19.58 -34.67 3.32
CA GLY A 69 19.65 -34.23 4.73
C GLY A 69 19.52 -32.71 4.96
N ALA A 70 19.53 -31.88 3.92
CA ALA A 70 19.53 -30.41 4.07
C ALA A 70 18.20 -29.83 4.61
N TRP A 71 17.10 -30.57 4.50
CA TRP A 71 15.76 -30.09 4.87
C TRP A 71 15.34 -30.50 6.30
N ARG A 72 16.20 -31.25 7.02
CA ARG A 72 15.89 -31.83 8.33
C ARG A 72 16.87 -31.43 9.43
N SER A 73 17.62 -30.34 9.26
CA SER A 73 18.64 -29.88 10.24
C SER A 73 18.09 -29.00 11.37
N PHE A 74 16.83 -29.18 11.77
CA PHE A 74 16.32 -28.57 12.99
C PHE A 74 16.55 -29.55 14.13
N SER A 75 17.64 -29.37 14.89
CA SER A 75 17.82 -30.03 16.18
C SER A 75 16.87 -29.41 17.21
N ALA A 76 16.21 -30.27 17.98
CA ALA A 76 15.35 -29.89 19.11
C ALA A 76 16.14 -29.22 20.24
#